data_AF-G2FTA2-F1
#
_entry.id   AF-G2FTA2-F1
#
_cell.length_a   1.000
_cell.length_b   1.000
_cell.length_c   1.000
_cell.angle_alpha   90.00
_cell.angle_beta   90.00
_cell.angle_gamma   90.00
#
_symmetry.space_group_name_H-M   'P 1'
#
loop_
_entity.id
_entity.type
_entity.pdbx_description
1 polymer ?
#
loop_
_entity_poly.entity_id
_entity_poly.type
_entity_poly.pdbx_seq_one_letter_code
_entity_poly.pdbx_strand_id
1 'polypeptide(L)'
;MNITKGGISKISSRLLKKKLIQIYRREGNKKEIFYSLTPLGREVFLVHEKLHEKLYQKADLFLDGFTDEELKKIIEFISGLSEII
;
A
#
# COMPACT_ATOMS: atom_id res chain seq x y z
N MET A 1 -2.21 -4.15 -7.46
CA MET A 1 -1.71 -5.07 -6.42
C MET A 1 -1.61 -6.46 -7.02
N ASN A 2 -0.42 -7.09 -6.99
CA ASN A 2 -0.24 -8.46 -7.46
C ASN A 2 -0.57 -9.47 -6.34
N ILE A 3 -1.84 -9.51 -5.90
CA ILE A 3 -2.30 -10.35 -4.78
C ILE A 3 -3.49 -11.20 -5.24
N THR A 4 -3.45 -12.51 -4.94
CA THR A 4 -4.55 -13.42 -5.27
C THR A 4 -5.80 -13.11 -4.47
N LYS A 5 -6.98 -13.50 -4.98
CA LYS A 5 -8.25 -13.40 -4.25
C LYS A 5 -8.18 -14.08 -2.87
N GLY A 6 -7.54 -15.26 -2.80
CA GLY A 6 -7.31 -15.96 -1.53
C GLY A 6 -6.41 -15.19 -0.57
N GLY A 7 -5.35 -14.54 -1.09
CA GLY A 7 -4.48 -13.65 -0.33
C GLY A 7 -5.22 -12.46 0.26
N ILE A 8 -6.04 -11.79 -0.56
CA ILE A 8 -6.90 -10.68 -0.10
C ILE A 8 -7.85 -11.16 1.00
N SER A 9 -8.56 -12.28 0.82
CA SER A 9 -9.45 -12.84 1.84
C SER A 9 -8.75 -13.15 3.15
N LYS A 10 -7.53 -13.71 3.09
CA LYS A 10 -6.71 -14.02 4.27
C LYS A 10 -6.30 -12.74 5.02
N ILE A 11 -5.88 -11.70 4.30
CA ILE A 11 -5.49 -10.41 4.88
C ILE A 11 -6.71 -9.72 5.51
N SER A 12 -7.82 -9.60 4.77
CA SER A 12 -9.05 -8.98 5.26
C SER A 12 -9.57 -9.68 6.52
N SER A 13 -9.55 -11.02 6.54
CA SER A 13 -9.96 -11.80 7.72
C SER A 13 -9.10 -11.50 8.95
N ARG A 14 -7.78 -11.31 8.79
CA ARG A 14 -6.88 -10.94 9.89
C ARG A 14 -7.15 -9.52 10.40
N LEU A 15 -7.39 -8.57 9.51
CA LEU A 15 -7.68 -7.18 9.86
C LEU A 15 -9.03 -7.05 10.58
N LEU A 16 -10.04 -7.82 10.15
CA LEU A 16 -11.33 -7.93 10.85
C LEU A 16 -11.18 -8.49 12.26
N LYS A 17 -10.42 -9.59 12.42
CA LYS A 17 -10.14 -10.19 13.75
C LYS A 17 -9.45 -9.20 14.68
N LYS A 18 -8.61 -8.31 14.14
CA LYS A 18 -7.94 -7.23 14.88
C LYS A 18 -8.81 -5.98 15.08
N LYS A 19 -10.04 -5.96 14.58
CA LYS A 19 -10.96 -4.81 14.60
C LYS A 19 -10.37 -3.54 13.95
N LEU A 20 -9.46 -3.70 12.98
CA LEU A 20 -8.87 -2.59 12.23
C LEU A 20 -9.70 -2.19 11.01
N ILE A 21 -10.47 -3.13 10.48
CA ILE A 21 -11.45 -2.85 9.42
C ILE A 21 -12.82 -3.38 9.83
N GLN A 22 -13.86 -2.84 9.21
CA GLN A 22 -15.24 -3.30 9.34
C GLN A 22 -15.84 -3.54 7.97
N ILE A 23 -16.86 -4.39 7.93
CA ILE A 23 -17.63 -4.69 6.72
C ILE A 23 -18.92 -3.87 6.74
N TYR A 24 -19.30 -3.33 5.59
CA TYR A 24 -20.63 -2.78 5.37
C TYR A 24 -21.15 -3.14 3.97
N ARG A 25 -22.47 -3.05 3.81
CA ARG A 25 -23.15 -3.17 2.51
C ARG A 25 -23.92 -1.89 2.27
N ARG A 26 -23.90 -1.40 1.03
CA ARG A 26 -24.74 -0.25 0.64
C ARG A 26 -26.19 -0.71 0.54
N GLU A 27 -27.13 0.19 0.85
CA GLU A 27 -28.55 -0.08 0.64
C GLU A 27 -28.79 -0.48 -0.83
N GLY A 28 -29.63 -1.50 -1.04
CA GLY A 28 -29.90 -2.08 -2.36
C GLY A 28 -28.84 -3.05 -2.89
N ASN A 29 -27.62 -3.09 -2.33
CA ASN A 29 -26.57 -4.02 -2.78
C ASN A 29 -26.55 -5.31 -1.95
N LYS A 30 -27.04 -6.41 -2.54
CA LYS A 30 -27.03 -7.75 -1.91
C LYS A 30 -25.81 -8.60 -2.27
N LYS A 31 -24.97 -8.14 -3.22
CA LYS A 31 -23.91 -8.97 -3.84
C LYS A 31 -22.51 -8.60 -3.37
N GLU A 32 -22.23 -7.31 -3.17
CA GLU A 32 -20.89 -6.83 -2.87
C GLU A 32 -20.71 -6.52 -1.38
N ILE A 33 -19.47 -6.68 -0.92
CA ILE A 33 -19.04 -6.42 0.45
C ILE A 33 -18.00 -5.31 0.39
N PHE A 34 -18.23 -4.23 1.14
CA PHE A 34 -17.30 -3.13 1.26
C PHE A 34 -16.56 -3.21 2.60
N TYR A 35 -15.33 -2.72 2.61
CA TYR A 35 -14.49 -2.62 3.80
C TYR A 35 -14.20 -1.14 4.08
N SER A 36 -14.25 -0.75 5.34
CA SER A 36 -13.79 0.56 5.80
C SER A 36 -12.90 0.41 7.03
N LEU A 37 -12.06 1.42 7.30
CA LEU A 37 -11.31 1.48 8.55
C LEU A 37 -12.27 1.74 9.72
N THR A 38 -12.02 1.07 10.84
CA THR A 38 -12.58 1.47 12.12
C THR A 38 -11.81 2.70 12.66
N PRO A 39 -12.27 3.36 13.73
CA PRO A 39 -11.48 4.39 14.40
C PRO A 39 -10.07 3.91 14.77
N LEU A 40 -9.94 2.72 15.37
CA LEU A 40 -8.65 2.10 15.67
C LEU A 40 -7.82 1.82 14.41
N GLY A 41 -8.46 1.34 13.34
CA GLY A 41 -7.80 1.15 12.05
C GLY A 41 -7.24 2.44 11.46
N ARG A 42 -7.97 3.55 11.64
CA ARG A 42 -7.54 4.87 11.19
C ARG A 42 -6.33 5.37 11.96
N GLU A 43 -6.28 5.17 13.28
CA GLU A 43 -5.11 5.52 14.08
C GLU A 43 -3.85 4.77 13.60
N VAL A 44 -3.95 3.46 13.39
CA VAL A 44 -2.85 2.64 12.86
C VAL A 44 -2.44 3.10 11.46
N PHE A 45 -3.41 3.39 10.59
CA PHE A 45 -3.16 3.91 9.25
C PHE A 45 -2.36 5.22 9.30
N LEU A 46 -2.74 6.17 10.15
CA LEU A 46 -2.05 7.46 10.26
C LEU A 46 -0.60 7.32 10.76
N VAL A 47 -0.34 6.38 11.67
CA VAL A 47 1.04 6.09 12.10
C VAL A 47 1.86 5.50 10.95
N HIS A 48 1.25 4.58 10.19
CA HIS A 48 1.90 3.96 9.03
C HIS A 48 2.16 4.97 7.90
N GLU A 49 1.23 5.89 7.66
CA GLU A 49 1.37 6.98 6.69
C GLU A 49 2.55 7.90 7.07
N LYS A 50 2.65 8.32 8.33
CA LYS A 50 3.80 9.10 8.82
C LYS A 50 5.13 8.37 8.67
N LEU A 51 5.14 7.04 8.78
CA LEU A 51 6.34 6.25 8.54
C LEU A 51 6.72 6.28 7.05
N HIS A 52 5.74 6.13 6.16
CA HIS A 52 5.96 6.27 4.72
C HIS A 52 6.49 7.65 4.34
N GLU A 53 5.89 8.72 4.86
CA GLU A 53 6.36 10.10 4.62
C GLU A 53 7.83 10.26 4.99
N LYS A 54 8.24 9.77 6.17
CA LYS A 54 9.65 9.82 6.59
C LYS A 54 10.58 9.00 5.71
N LEU A 55 10.11 7.86 5.20
CA LEU A 55 10.89 7.04 4.27
C LEU A 55 11.04 7.72 2.92
N TYR A 56 9.96 8.31 2.40
CA TYR A 56 9.99 9.05 1.13
C TYR A 56 10.89 10.29 1.23
N GLN A 57 10.79 11.07 2.29
CA GLN A 57 11.70 12.22 2.50
C GLN A 57 13.18 11.80 2.51
N LYS A 58 13.51 10.66 3.13
CA LYS A 58 14.88 10.15 3.11
C LYS A 58 15.30 9.65 1.74
N ALA A 59 14.39 9.04 0.99
CA ALA A 59 14.63 8.62 -0.37
C ALA A 59 14.86 9.84 -1.27
N ASP A 60 14.03 10.87 -1.18
CA ASP A 60 14.15 12.11 -1.94
C ASP A 60 15.52 12.77 -1.67
N LEU A 61 15.91 12.94 -0.40
CA LEU A 61 17.24 13.47 -0.04
C LEU A 61 18.40 12.64 -0.58
N PHE A 62 18.24 11.32 -0.67
CA PHE A 62 19.25 10.44 -1.27
C PHE A 62 19.29 10.61 -2.80
N LEU A 63 18.12 10.73 -3.44
CA LEU A 63 17.98 10.87 -4.88
C LEU A 63 18.40 12.26 -5.40
N ASP A 64 18.28 13.31 -4.58
CA ASP A 64 18.78 14.67 -4.87
C ASP A 64 20.30 14.71 -5.12
N GLY A 65 21.04 13.66 -4.72
CA GLY A 65 22.47 13.51 -4.99
C GLY A 65 22.82 13.09 -6.42
N PHE A 66 21.83 12.83 -7.27
CA PHE A 66 22.03 12.31 -8.64
C PHE A 66 21.55 13.33 -9.68
N THR A 67 22.17 13.33 -10.86
CA THR A 67 21.65 14.12 -12.00
C THR A 67 20.46 13.42 -12.67
N ASP A 68 19.70 14.16 -13.45
CA ASP A 68 18.59 13.62 -14.24
C ASP A 68 19.05 12.48 -15.17
N GLU A 69 20.25 12.57 -15.76
CA GLU A 69 20.81 11.51 -16.59
C GLU A 69 21.15 10.24 -15.78
N GLU A 70 21.65 10.40 -14.56
CA GLU A 70 21.96 9.27 -13.67
C GLU A 70 20.68 8.58 -13.20
N LEU A 71 19.69 9.36 -12.78
CA LEU A 71 18.36 8.84 -12.41
C LEU A 71 17.71 8.10 -13.57
N LYS A 72 17.81 8.62 -14.80
CA LYS A 72 17.31 7.95 -16.00
C LYS A 72 17.97 6.58 -16.21
N LYS A 73 19.29 6.48 -16.08
CA LYS A 73 20.01 5.20 -16.19
C LYS A 73 19.63 4.21 -15.09
N ILE A 74 19.42 4.70 -13.87
CA ILE A 74 18.97 3.87 -12.75
C ILE A 74 17.57 3.30 -13.03
N ILE A 75 16.65 4.14 -13.53
CA ILE A 75 15.30 3.71 -13.90
C ILE A 75 15.35 2.66 -15.02
N GLU A 76 16.14 2.89 -16.07
CA GLU A 76 16.32 1.92 -17.17
C GLU A 76 16.84 0.57 -16.65
N PHE A 77 17.84 0.58 -15.76
CA PHE A 77 18.38 -0.63 -15.16
C PHE A 77 17.35 -1.39 -14.32
N ILE A 78 16.63 -0.70 -13.41
CA ILE A 78 15.62 -1.32 -12.55
C ILE A 78 14.47 -1.87 -13.39
N SER A 79 14.05 -1.14 -14.43
CA SER A 79 12.96 -1.57 -15.31
C SER A 79 13.35 -2.82 -16.08
N GLY A 80 14.54 -2.84 -16.69
CA GLY A 80 15.06 -4.03 -17.37
C GLY A 80 15.24 -5.22 -16.43
N LEU A 81 15.68 -4.99 -15.18
CA LEU A 81 15.78 -6.06 -14.19
C LEU A 81 14.41 -6.62 -13.82
N SER A 82 13.38 -5.77 -13.65
CA SER A 82 12.02 -6.18 -13.29
C SER A 82 11.32 -7.02 -14.37
N GLU A 83 11.78 -6.99 -15.62
CA GLU A 83 11.25 -7.84 -16.68
C GLU A 83 11.85 -9.25 -16.67
N ILE A 84 12.99 -9.43 -15.99
CA ILE A 84 13.73 -10.70 -15.92
C ILE A 84 13.34 -11.51 -14.67
N ILE A 85 12.90 -10.84 -13.60
CA ILE A 85 12.54 -11.44 -12.29
C ILE A 85 11.03 -11.55 -12.09
#